data_AF-A0A9Q1FQX1-F1
#
_entry.id   AF-A0A9Q1FQX1-F1
#
_cell.length_a   1.000
_cell.length_b   1.000
_cell.length_c   1.000
_cell.angle_alpha   90.00
_cell.angle_beta   90.00
_cell.angle_gamma   90.00
#
_symmetry.space_group_name_H-M   'P 1'
#
loop_
_entity.id
_entity.type
_entity.pdbx_description
1 polymer ?
#
loop_
_entity_poly.entity_id
_entity_poly.type
_entity_poly.pdbx_seq_one_letter_code
_entity_poly.pdbx_strand_id
1 'polypeptide(L)'
;MQKTADSGKAANMKEFFGAYSMDVVTSTSFSVDIDSLNNPDDPFVTNIKKMLKFDLFNPLFLLIGLTDHEILSQSMMYIFVGYETSSSTLTFLAYNLATNPEIMKKLQEEIDEVFPNKAPVTYEAVMQMEYLDMALKSLRIYPISARLERVCKKTIEINGVTIPKGTVVIIPVYALHHDPELGSEPELFKPERFSKENKDSMDPYVYLPFGAGPRNCIGMRFANAMMKLAVVQILQNFDLATCDETEVMSIKDSG
;
A
#
# COMPACT_ATOMS: atom_id res chain seq x y z
N MET A 1 -12.12 -6.78 -14.42
CA MET A 1 -13.04 -5.68 -14.07
C MET A 1 -14.15 -5.48 -15.10
N GLN A 2 -13.85 -5.27 -16.40
CA GLN A 2 -14.88 -5.06 -17.44
C GLN A 2 -15.99 -6.13 -17.45
N LYS A 3 -15.62 -7.42 -17.48
CA LYS A 3 -16.61 -8.54 -17.43
C LYS A 3 -17.54 -8.45 -16.23
N THR A 4 -17.03 -8.05 -15.06
CA THR A 4 -17.81 -7.90 -13.83
C THR A 4 -18.76 -6.71 -13.95
N ALA A 5 -18.24 -5.56 -14.43
CA ALA A 5 -19.03 -4.36 -14.68
C ALA A 5 -20.18 -4.61 -15.68
N ASP A 6 -19.89 -5.26 -16.81
CA ASP A 6 -20.88 -5.60 -17.84
C ASP A 6 -21.97 -6.55 -17.32
N SER A 7 -21.64 -7.39 -16.34
CA SER A 7 -22.59 -8.31 -15.72
C SER A 7 -23.51 -7.66 -14.69
N GLY A 8 -23.23 -6.42 -14.27
CA GLY A 8 -23.95 -5.71 -13.22
C GLY A 8 -23.80 -6.34 -11.82
N LYS A 9 -22.86 -7.27 -11.64
CA LYS A 9 -22.63 -7.93 -10.35
C LYS A 9 -21.67 -7.13 -9.49
N ALA A 10 -21.88 -7.17 -8.17
CA ALA A 10 -20.94 -6.64 -7.21
C ALA A 10 -19.56 -7.30 -7.34
N ALA A 11 -18.50 -6.51 -7.20
CA ALA A 11 -17.12 -6.98 -7.27
C ALA A 11 -16.51 -7.03 -5.87
N ASN A 12 -15.86 -8.15 -5.53
CA ASN A 12 -15.00 -8.19 -4.36
C ASN A 12 -13.67 -7.49 -4.68
N MET A 13 -13.51 -6.27 -4.20
CA MET A 13 -12.33 -5.45 -4.48
C MET A 13 -11.04 -6.05 -3.91
N LYS A 14 -11.10 -6.76 -2.78
CA LYS A 14 -9.92 -7.40 -2.17
C LYS A 14 -9.40 -8.55 -3.01
N GLU A 15 -10.27 -9.36 -3.60
CA GLU A 15 -9.87 -10.42 -4.53
C GLU A 15 -9.22 -9.84 -5.78
N PHE A 16 -9.84 -8.81 -6.38
CA PHE A 16 -9.29 -8.13 -7.55
C PHE A 16 -7.91 -7.51 -7.28
N PHE A 17 -7.80 -6.70 -6.22
CA PHE A 17 -6.53 -6.06 -5.88
C PHE A 17 -5.49 -7.04 -5.35
N GLY A 18 -5.93 -8.16 -4.76
CA GLY A 18 -5.07 -9.27 -4.38
C GLY A 18 -4.37 -9.87 -5.60
N ALA A 19 -5.14 -10.29 -6.60
CA ALA A 19 -4.59 -10.84 -7.84
C ALA A 19 -3.67 -9.82 -8.55
N TYR A 20 -4.12 -8.57 -8.71
CA TYR A 20 -3.29 -7.50 -9.26
C TYR A 20 -1.96 -7.33 -8.51
N SER A 21 -2.00 -7.29 -7.17
CA SER A 21 -0.79 -7.08 -6.38
C SER A 21 0.16 -8.27 -6.47
N MET A 22 -0.37 -9.50 -6.54
CA MET A 22 0.45 -10.69 -6.76
C MET A 22 1.15 -10.63 -8.12
N ASP A 23 0.39 -10.39 -9.20
CA ASP A 23 0.93 -10.33 -10.58
C ASP A 23 2.04 -9.29 -10.71
N VAL A 24 1.83 -8.10 -10.16
CA VAL A 24 2.83 -7.02 -10.19
C VAL A 24 4.08 -7.41 -9.41
N VAL A 25 3.94 -7.97 -8.21
CA VAL A 25 5.10 -8.34 -7.40
C VAL A 25 5.89 -9.48 -8.04
N THR A 26 5.22 -10.50 -8.58
CA THR A 26 5.91 -11.66 -9.16
C THR A 26 6.57 -11.33 -10.49
N SER A 27 5.90 -10.57 -11.35
CA SER A 27 6.45 -10.14 -12.64
C SER A 27 7.63 -9.19 -12.46
N THR A 28 7.57 -8.25 -11.53
CA THR A 28 8.67 -7.29 -11.33
C THR A 28 9.82 -7.84 -10.50
N SER A 29 9.57 -8.73 -9.54
CA SER A 29 10.62 -9.26 -8.65
C SER A 29 11.31 -10.49 -9.23
N PHE A 30 10.59 -11.31 -10.00
CA PHE A 30 11.09 -12.60 -10.49
C PHE A 30 11.00 -12.76 -12.01
N SER A 31 10.46 -11.78 -12.73
CA SER A 31 10.20 -11.86 -14.18
C SER A 31 9.31 -13.05 -14.55
N VAL A 32 8.38 -13.41 -13.65
CA VAL A 32 7.40 -14.47 -13.86
C VAL A 32 6.02 -13.87 -14.02
N ASP A 33 5.45 -14.05 -15.20
CA ASP A 33 4.05 -13.72 -15.50
C ASP A 33 3.17 -14.91 -15.14
N ILE A 34 2.32 -14.73 -14.13
CA ILE A 34 1.46 -15.78 -13.57
C ILE A 34 -0.02 -15.60 -13.97
N ASP A 35 -0.39 -14.42 -14.50
CA ASP A 35 -1.76 -14.04 -14.85
C ASP A 35 -2.81 -14.44 -13.78
N SER A 36 -2.55 -14.16 -12.50
CA SER A 36 -3.46 -14.56 -11.40
C SER A 36 -4.81 -13.86 -11.47
N LEU A 37 -4.88 -12.72 -12.18
CA LEU A 37 -6.14 -12.04 -12.51
C LEU A 37 -7.11 -12.89 -13.33
N ASN A 38 -6.61 -13.77 -14.20
CA ASN A 38 -7.45 -14.65 -15.02
C ASN A 38 -7.32 -16.14 -14.65
N ASN A 39 -6.33 -16.51 -13.83
CA ASN A 39 -6.06 -17.89 -13.42
C ASN A 39 -5.83 -18.01 -11.89
N PRO A 40 -6.90 -17.99 -11.06
CA PRO A 40 -6.77 -18.03 -9.60
C PRO A 40 -6.17 -19.35 -9.07
N ASP A 41 -6.19 -20.42 -9.86
CA ASP A 41 -5.61 -21.74 -9.53
C ASP A 41 -4.16 -21.89 -9.97
N ASP A 42 -3.48 -20.81 -10.39
CA ASP A 42 -2.12 -20.87 -10.92
C ASP A 42 -1.16 -21.62 -9.96
N PRO A 43 -0.34 -22.58 -10.46
CA PRO A 43 0.60 -23.32 -9.65
C PRO A 43 1.55 -22.46 -8.80
N PHE A 44 1.88 -21.24 -9.24
CA PHE A 44 2.68 -20.28 -8.50
C PHE A 44 1.90 -19.71 -7.31
N VAL A 45 0.67 -19.25 -7.54
CA VAL A 45 -0.25 -18.75 -6.49
C VAL A 45 -0.51 -19.84 -5.44
N THR A 46 -0.71 -21.07 -5.89
CA THR A 46 -1.02 -22.22 -5.03
C THR A 46 0.21 -22.89 -4.40
N ASN A 47 1.41 -22.74 -4.99
CA ASN A 47 2.63 -23.44 -4.54
C ASN A 47 3.87 -22.52 -4.38
N ILE A 48 3.73 -21.32 -3.82
CA ILE A 48 4.88 -20.46 -3.40
C ILE A 48 6.00 -21.23 -2.64
N LYS A 49 5.69 -22.41 -2.07
CA LYS A 49 6.67 -23.33 -1.44
C LYS A 49 7.54 -24.18 -2.38
N LYS A 50 7.34 -24.18 -3.71
CA LYS A 50 8.01 -25.12 -4.66
C LYS A 50 8.89 -24.47 -5.73
N MET A 51 9.13 -23.16 -5.69
CA MET A 51 9.95 -22.47 -6.67
C MET A 51 11.46 -22.74 -6.46
N LEU A 52 11.94 -23.87 -7.00
CA LEU A 52 13.36 -24.25 -7.02
C LEU A 52 13.78 -24.59 -8.44
N LYS A 53 14.76 -23.83 -8.97
CA LYS A 53 15.97 -24.26 -9.71
C LYS A 53 16.50 -23.13 -10.61
N PHE A 54 17.68 -22.58 -10.30
CA PHE A 54 18.58 -21.93 -11.26
C PHE A 54 20.05 -22.11 -10.84
N ASP A 55 20.94 -22.18 -11.82
CA ASP A 55 22.29 -22.77 -11.76
C ASP A 55 23.41 -21.77 -11.37
N LEU A 56 24.45 -22.26 -10.68
CA LEU A 56 25.18 -21.56 -9.61
C LEU A 56 26.71 -21.45 -9.84
N PHE A 57 27.17 -21.07 -11.03
CA PHE A 57 28.62 -21.07 -11.33
C PHE A 57 29.17 -19.75 -11.88
N ASN A 58 29.05 -18.66 -11.12
CA ASN A 58 29.87 -17.46 -11.30
C ASN A 58 30.71 -17.17 -10.03
N PRO A 59 32.06 -17.24 -10.10
CA PRO A 59 32.93 -17.06 -8.93
C PRO A 59 32.92 -15.66 -8.32
N LEU A 60 32.35 -14.65 -8.99
CA LEU A 60 32.19 -13.29 -8.42
C LEU A 60 31.05 -13.21 -7.36
N PHE A 61 30.13 -14.18 -7.35
CA PHE A 61 29.01 -14.22 -6.39
C PHE A 61 29.43 -14.65 -4.97
N LEU A 62 30.59 -15.30 -4.82
CA LEU A 62 31.00 -15.98 -3.59
C LEU A 62 31.65 -15.07 -2.53
N LEU A 63 31.96 -13.81 -2.85
CA LEU A 63 32.64 -12.90 -1.91
C LEU A 63 31.68 -12.03 -1.08
N ILE A 64 30.43 -11.82 -1.55
CA ILE A 64 29.38 -11.02 -0.88
C ILE A 64 27.98 -11.53 -1.31
N GLY A 65 27.80 -12.84 -1.46
CA GLY A 65 26.53 -13.44 -1.91
C GLY A 65 25.62 -13.79 -0.74
N LEU A 66 24.32 -13.46 -0.86
CA LEU A 66 23.29 -14.08 -0.02
C LEU A 66 23.28 -15.59 -0.25
N THR A 67 23.13 -16.37 0.80
CA THR A 67 22.92 -17.82 0.71
C THR A 67 21.59 -18.14 0.03
N ASP A 68 21.45 -19.33 -0.56
CA ASP A 68 20.19 -19.77 -1.17
C ASP A 68 18.99 -19.65 -0.21
N HIS A 69 19.21 -19.96 1.08
CA HIS A 69 18.19 -19.82 2.11
C HIS A 69 17.82 -18.35 2.35
N GLU A 70 18.79 -17.45 2.37
CA GLU A 70 18.54 -16.01 2.52
C GLU A 70 17.81 -15.45 1.29
N ILE A 71 18.21 -15.84 0.08
CA ILE A 71 17.54 -15.46 -1.17
C ILE A 71 16.09 -15.92 -1.12
N LEU A 72 15.84 -17.20 -0.81
CA LEU A 72 14.49 -17.75 -0.71
C LEU A 72 13.66 -17.01 0.35
N SER A 73 14.25 -16.76 1.52
CA SER A 73 13.58 -16.05 2.61
C SER A 73 13.19 -14.62 2.20
N GLN A 74 14.08 -13.88 1.54
CA GLN A 74 13.77 -12.54 1.05
C GLN A 74 12.72 -12.56 -0.07
N SER A 75 12.82 -13.51 -1.01
CA SER A 75 11.84 -13.67 -2.09
C SER A 75 10.44 -13.94 -1.55
N MET A 76 10.29 -14.86 -0.59
CA MET A 76 9.00 -15.13 0.06
C MET A 76 8.48 -13.90 0.82
N MET A 77 9.37 -13.16 1.49
CA MET A 77 9.00 -11.93 2.20
C MET A 77 8.52 -10.84 1.25
N TYR A 78 9.16 -10.65 0.09
CA TYR A 78 8.70 -9.67 -0.90
C TYR A 78 7.35 -10.00 -1.48
N ILE A 79 7.07 -11.28 -1.76
CA ILE A 79 5.75 -11.71 -2.21
C ILE A 79 4.70 -11.38 -1.15
N PHE A 80 4.91 -11.84 0.09
CA PHE A 80 3.93 -11.65 1.16
C PHE A 80 3.67 -10.18 1.47
N VAL A 81 4.74 -9.39 1.67
CA VAL A 81 4.62 -7.97 2.03
C VAL A 81 4.05 -7.18 0.87
N GLY A 82 4.51 -7.42 -0.37
CA GLY A 82 4.02 -6.69 -1.54
C GLY A 82 2.56 -6.98 -1.86
N TYR A 83 2.13 -8.24 -1.73
CA TYR A 83 0.76 -8.67 -1.97
C TYR A 83 -0.22 -8.09 -0.95
N GLU A 84 -0.03 -8.38 0.34
CA GLU A 84 -1.07 -8.15 1.34
C GLU A 84 -1.23 -6.66 1.64
N THR A 85 -0.12 -5.91 1.76
CA THR A 85 -0.22 -4.48 2.11
C THR A 85 -0.79 -3.66 0.97
N SER A 86 -0.37 -3.91 -0.27
CA SER A 86 -0.80 -3.13 -1.43
C SER A 86 -2.27 -3.41 -1.76
N SER A 87 -2.68 -4.68 -1.74
CA SER A 87 -4.06 -5.06 -2.01
C SER A 87 -5.04 -4.50 -0.97
N SER A 88 -4.68 -4.54 0.32
CA SER A 88 -5.49 -3.95 1.38
C SER A 88 -5.56 -2.43 1.27
N THR A 89 -4.44 -1.77 0.98
CA THR A 89 -4.40 -0.30 0.78
C THR A 89 -5.30 0.12 -0.39
N LEU A 90 -5.21 -0.56 -1.53
CA LEU A 90 -6.06 -0.31 -2.70
C LEU A 90 -7.55 -0.59 -2.41
N THR A 91 -7.85 -1.63 -1.64
CA THR A 91 -9.21 -1.94 -1.22
C THR A 91 -9.80 -0.83 -0.36
N PHE A 92 -9.04 -0.34 0.64
CA PHE A 92 -9.48 0.79 1.46
C PHE A 92 -9.63 2.06 0.65
N LEU A 93 -8.74 2.32 -0.31
CA LEU A 93 -8.90 3.47 -1.21
C LEU A 93 -10.18 3.37 -2.04
N ALA A 94 -10.41 2.22 -2.68
CA ALA A 94 -11.62 1.98 -3.47
C ALA A 94 -12.89 2.17 -2.65
N TYR A 95 -12.93 1.66 -1.41
CA TYR A 95 -14.03 1.89 -0.48
C TYR A 95 -14.24 3.38 -0.20
N ASN A 96 -13.18 4.13 0.13
CA ASN A 96 -13.29 5.55 0.42
C ASN A 96 -13.72 6.36 -0.81
N LEU A 97 -13.26 6.01 -2.02
CA LEU A 97 -13.69 6.66 -3.25
C LEU A 97 -15.17 6.37 -3.55
N ALA A 98 -15.61 5.12 -3.39
CA ALA A 98 -17.01 4.74 -3.61
C ALA A 98 -17.98 5.38 -2.60
N THR A 99 -17.53 5.61 -1.36
CA THR A 99 -18.33 6.24 -0.29
C THR A 99 -18.21 7.77 -0.25
N ASN A 100 -17.28 8.37 -1.01
CA ASN A 100 -17.09 9.82 -1.13
C ASN A 100 -17.00 10.21 -2.62
N PRO A 101 -18.12 10.18 -3.37
CA PRO A 101 -18.14 10.37 -4.82
C PRO A 101 -17.57 11.73 -5.28
N GLU A 102 -17.65 12.76 -4.45
CA GLU A 102 -17.05 14.07 -4.71
C GLU A 102 -15.52 14.03 -4.72
N ILE A 103 -14.92 13.21 -3.84
CA ILE A 103 -13.47 12.99 -3.81
C ILE A 103 -13.05 12.17 -5.03
N MET A 104 -13.82 11.12 -5.38
CA MET A 104 -13.57 10.33 -6.58
C MET A 104 -13.62 11.19 -7.85
N LYS A 105 -14.64 12.05 -7.97
CA LYS A 105 -14.78 12.96 -9.10
C LYS A 105 -13.59 13.92 -9.22
N LYS A 106 -13.16 14.53 -8.11
CA LYS A 106 -11.99 15.42 -8.12
C LYS A 106 -10.69 14.70 -8.51
N LEU A 107 -10.56 13.42 -8.12
CA LEU A 107 -9.43 12.60 -8.55
C LEU A 107 -9.53 12.23 -10.04
N GLN A 108 -10.72 11.94 -10.56
CA GLN A 108 -10.95 11.73 -11.99
C GLN A 108 -10.65 13.00 -12.81
N GLU A 109 -11.00 14.17 -12.31
CA GLU A 109 -10.66 15.46 -12.93
C GLU A 109 -9.13 15.65 -13.06
N GLU A 110 -8.36 15.34 -12.00
CA GLU A 110 -6.88 15.34 -12.08
C GLU A 110 -6.37 14.31 -13.10
N ILE A 111 -6.96 13.10 -13.12
CA ILE A 111 -6.58 12.04 -14.08
C ILE A 111 -6.83 12.48 -15.52
N ASP A 112 -7.99 13.07 -15.80
CA ASP A 112 -8.38 13.49 -17.14
C ASP A 112 -7.55 14.70 -17.63
N GLU A 113 -7.11 15.57 -16.72
CA GLU A 113 -6.18 16.66 -17.03
C GLU A 113 -4.80 16.12 -17.41
N VAL A 114 -4.28 15.14 -16.65
CA VAL A 114 -2.95 14.57 -16.88
C VAL A 114 -2.94 13.60 -18.07
N PHE A 115 -4.02 12.86 -18.29
CA PHE A 115 -4.14 11.83 -19.33
C PHE A 115 -5.43 12.00 -20.16
N PRO A 116 -5.55 13.08 -20.94
CA PRO A 116 -6.76 13.39 -21.69
C PRO A 116 -7.11 12.27 -22.68
N ASN A 117 -8.42 12.01 -22.84
CA ASN A 117 -8.96 10.94 -23.69
C ASN A 117 -8.39 9.55 -23.34
N LYS A 118 -8.14 9.29 -22.06
CA LYS A 118 -7.55 8.04 -21.56
C LYS A 118 -6.18 7.75 -22.19
N ALA A 119 -5.36 8.79 -22.31
CA ALA A 119 -4.01 8.64 -22.86
C ALA A 119 -3.21 7.58 -22.08
N PRO A 120 -2.27 6.87 -22.74
CA PRO A 120 -1.43 5.88 -22.07
C PRO A 120 -0.70 6.47 -20.87
N VAL A 121 -0.70 5.71 -19.78
CA VAL A 121 -0.15 6.14 -18.50
C VAL A 121 1.38 6.02 -18.50
N THR A 122 2.08 7.06 -18.05
CA THR A 122 3.54 7.09 -17.90
C THR A 122 3.95 7.20 -16.44
N TYR A 123 5.11 6.65 -16.10
CA TYR A 123 5.62 6.67 -14.73
C TYR A 123 5.81 8.11 -14.22
N GLU A 124 6.44 8.97 -15.03
CA GLU A 124 6.76 10.34 -14.64
C GLU A 124 5.52 11.16 -14.33
N ALA A 125 4.48 11.05 -15.16
CA ALA A 125 3.23 11.78 -14.98
C ALA A 125 2.47 11.31 -13.73
N VAL A 126 2.33 9.99 -13.55
CA VAL A 126 1.64 9.42 -12.37
C VAL A 126 2.30 9.82 -11.07
N MET A 127 3.63 9.84 -11.04
CA MET A 127 4.36 10.20 -9.82
C MET A 127 4.27 11.69 -9.47
N GLN A 128 3.82 12.55 -10.39
CA GLN A 128 3.61 13.98 -10.18
C GLN A 128 2.17 14.35 -9.79
N MET A 129 1.23 13.41 -9.86
CA MET A 129 -0.17 13.65 -9.46
C MET A 129 -0.28 13.91 -7.96
N GLU A 130 -0.74 15.11 -7.61
CA GLU A 130 -0.73 15.62 -6.24
C GLU A 130 -1.95 15.19 -5.47
N TYR A 131 -3.14 15.27 -6.08
CA TYR A 131 -4.39 14.89 -5.44
C TYR A 131 -4.47 13.37 -5.23
N LEU A 132 -3.97 12.58 -6.18
CA LEU A 132 -3.78 11.14 -5.99
C LEU A 132 -2.83 10.82 -4.82
N ASP A 133 -1.75 11.58 -4.66
CA ASP A 133 -0.84 11.44 -3.51
C ASP A 133 -1.54 11.76 -2.18
N MET A 134 -2.35 12.81 -2.17
CA MET A 134 -3.16 13.21 -1.03
C MET A 134 -4.23 12.17 -0.66
N ALA A 135 -4.89 11.57 -1.65
CA ALA A 135 -5.87 10.52 -1.46
C ALA A 135 -5.23 9.26 -0.85
N LEU A 136 -4.08 8.81 -1.37
CA LEU A 136 -3.33 7.70 -0.79
C LEU A 136 -2.87 8.00 0.64
N LYS A 137 -2.42 9.21 0.91
CA LYS A 137 -1.99 9.61 2.26
C LYS A 137 -3.16 9.69 3.25
N SER A 138 -4.35 9.98 2.77
CA SER A 138 -5.56 10.03 3.60
C SER A 138 -6.01 8.67 4.10
N LEU A 139 -5.42 7.58 3.59
CA LEU A 139 -5.51 6.26 4.20
C LEU A 139 -4.79 6.17 5.55
N ARG A 140 -4.32 7.29 6.12
CA ARG A 140 -3.91 7.38 7.53
C ARG A 140 -4.96 6.79 8.48
N ILE A 141 -6.25 6.86 8.12
CA ILE A 141 -7.37 6.30 8.89
C ILE A 141 -7.37 4.76 8.92
N TYR A 142 -6.71 4.13 7.95
CA TYR A 142 -6.54 2.68 7.86
C TYR A 142 -5.05 2.30 7.70
N PRO A 143 -4.20 2.58 8.70
CA PRO A 143 -2.78 2.28 8.58
C PRO A 143 -2.56 0.77 8.67
N ILE A 144 -2.17 0.14 7.56
CA ILE A 144 -1.92 -1.30 7.48
C ILE A 144 -0.94 -1.78 8.56
N SER A 145 0.08 -0.96 8.86
CA SER A 145 0.94 -1.15 10.03
C SER A 145 0.49 -0.25 11.17
N ALA A 146 -0.31 -0.79 12.09
CA ALA A 146 -0.85 -0.04 13.22
C ALA A 146 0.21 0.38 14.26
N ARG A 147 1.39 -0.25 14.24
CA ARG A 147 2.49 0.07 15.17
C ARG A 147 3.86 -0.26 14.57
N LEU A 148 4.89 0.44 15.05
CA LEU A 148 6.30 0.14 14.76
C LEU A 148 6.99 -0.32 16.04
N GLU A 149 7.96 -1.21 15.93
CA GLU A 149 8.64 -1.79 17.09
C GLU A 149 10.17 -1.68 16.98
N ARG A 150 10.84 -1.41 18.11
CA ARG A 150 12.30 -1.42 18.22
C ARG A 150 12.72 -2.09 19.54
N VAL A 151 13.69 -2.99 19.50
CA VAL A 151 14.26 -3.59 20.72
C VAL A 151 15.44 -2.76 21.19
N CYS A 152 15.39 -2.29 22.43
CA CYS A 152 16.46 -1.54 23.06
C CYS A 152 17.67 -2.46 23.34
N LYS A 153 18.80 -2.25 22.65
CA LYS A 153 19.97 -3.15 22.76
C LYS A 153 20.85 -2.88 23.98
N LYS A 154 20.72 -1.71 24.60
CA LYS A 154 21.48 -1.26 25.78
C LYS A 154 20.62 -0.29 26.58
N THR A 155 20.70 -0.33 27.91
CA THR A 155 19.99 0.65 28.74
C THR A 155 20.45 2.05 28.36
N ILE A 156 19.49 2.91 28.03
CA ILE A 156 19.73 4.27 27.54
C ILE A 156 18.70 5.21 28.14
N GLU A 157 19.05 6.48 28.28
CA GLU A 157 18.11 7.55 28.61
C GLU A 157 17.84 8.40 27.36
N ILE A 158 16.57 8.59 27.02
CA ILE A 158 16.12 9.42 25.90
C ILE A 158 15.06 10.36 26.43
N ASN A 159 15.27 11.68 26.28
CA ASN A 159 14.33 12.72 26.74
C ASN A 159 13.87 12.55 28.20
N GLY A 160 14.78 12.16 29.10
CA GLY A 160 14.48 11.93 30.51
C GLY A 160 13.81 10.58 30.83
N VAL A 161 13.58 9.73 29.83
CA VAL A 161 13.02 8.38 30.00
C VAL A 161 14.14 7.34 29.91
N THR A 162 14.38 6.61 31.00
CA THR A 162 15.29 5.46 31.00
C THR A 162 14.60 4.24 30.38
N ILE A 163 15.17 3.72 29.30
CA ILE A 163 14.70 2.52 28.60
C ILE A 163 15.71 1.39 28.86
N PRO A 164 15.35 0.36 29.67
CA PRO A 164 16.23 -0.76 29.93
C PRO A 164 16.60 -1.56 28.67
N LYS A 165 17.78 -2.20 28.70
CA LYS A 165 18.15 -3.21 27.69
C LYS A 165 17.09 -4.31 27.63
N GLY A 166 16.71 -4.70 26.42
CA GLY A 166 15.74 -5.75 26.12
C GLY A 166 14.30 -5.25 25.99
N THR A 167 14.00 -4.02 26.40
CA THR A 167 12.67 -3.44 26.27
C THR A 167 12.29 -3.26 24.80
N VAL A 168 11.08 -3.69 24.42
CA VAL A 168 10.46 -3.38 23.14
C VAL A 168 9.79 -2.01 23.23
N VAL A 169 10.28 -1.05 22.46
CA VAL A 169 9.67 0.27 22.30
C VAL A 169 8.68 0.19 21.15
N ILE A 170 7.44 0.59 21.41
CA ILE A 170 6.35 0.60 20.43
C ILE A 170 6.03 2.06 20.08
N ILE A 171 5.96 2.36 18.78
CA ILE A 171 5.40 3.61 18.26
C ILE A 171 3.98 3.31 17.78
N PRO A 172 2.94 3.85 18.44
CA PRO A 172 1.55 3.51 18.14
C PRO A 172 1.04 4.33 16.95
N VAL A 173 1.41 3.93 15.72
CA VAL A 173 1.06 4.63 14.48
C VAL A 173 -0.45 4.87 14.35
N TYR A 174 -1.28 3.86 14.65
CA TYR A 174 -2.74 4.01 14.60
C TYR A 174 -3.21 5.11 15.56
N ALA A 175 -2.74 5.12 16.81
CA ALA A 175 -3.13 6.15 17.78
C ALA A 175 -2.66 7.55 17.34
N LEU A 176 -1.40 7.69 16.89
CA LEU A 176 -0.87 8.95 16.37
C LEU A 176 -1.65 9.46 15.15
N HIS A 177 -2.06 8.55 14.27
CA HIS A 177 -2.89 8.84 13.12
C HIS A 177 -4.35 9.15 13.47
N HIS A 178 -4.83 8.89 14.69
CA HIS A 178 -6.21 9.19 15.10
C HIS A 178 -6.26 10.23 16.23
N ASP A 179 -5.12 10.74 16.67
CA ASP A 179 -5.03 11.70 17.75
C ASP A 179 -5.63 13.07 17.33
N PRO A 180 -6.73 13.52 17.96
CA PRO A 180 -7.34 14.81 17.65
C PRO A 180 -6.47 16.01 18.05
N GLU A 181 -5.49 15.83 18.94
CA GLU A 181 -4.52 16.88 19.30
C GLU A 181 -3.48 17.09 18.19
N LEU A 182 -3.22 16.05 17.38
CA LEU A 182 -2.25 16.06 16.29
C LEU A 182 -2.89 16.33 14.91
N GLY A 183 -4.22 16.36 14.82
CA GLY A 183 -4.92 16.71 13.58
C GLY A 183 -6.44 16.76 13.73
N SER A 184 -7.07 17.75 13.10
CA SER A 184 -8.53 17.94 13.16
C SER A 184 -9.30 16.83 12.44
N GLU A 185 -10.50 16.48 12.91
CA GLU A 185 -11.39 15.50 12.26
C GLU A 185 -10.68 14.19 11.89
N PRO A 186 -10.07 13.51 12.88
CA PRO A 186 -9.05 12.51 12.58
C PRO A 186 -9.56 11.28 11.82
N GLU A 187 -10.85 11.00 11.97
CA GLU A 187 -11.60 9.88 11.41
C GLU A 187 -12.05 10.08 9.96
N LEU A 188 -11.93 11.29 9.42
CA LEU A 188 -12.42 11.59 8.08
C LEU A 188 -11.37 11.30 7.01
N PHE A 189 -11.80 10.63 5.93
CA PHE A 189 -11.03 10.55 4.69
C PHE A 189 -11.02 11.91 4.00
N LYS A 190 -9.96 12.68 4.24
CA LYS A 190 -9.86 14.08 3.82
C LYS A 190 -8.52 14.35 3.11
N PRO A 191 -8.43 14.13 1.78
CA PRO A 191 -7.26 14.43 0.95
C PRO A 191 -6.64 15.80 1.23
N GLU A 192 -7.47 16.83 1.37
CA GLU A 192 -7.08 18.23 1.59
C GLU A 192 -6.18 18.44 2.80
N ARG A 193 -6.17 17.50 3.77
CA ARG A 193 -5.23 17.49 4.90
C ARG A 193 -3.77 17.48 4.45
N PHE A 194 -3.48 16.86 3.30
CA PHE A 194 -2.14 16.68 2.75
C PHE A 194 -1.80 17.66 1.62
N SER A 195 -2.64 18.69 1.43
CA SER A 195 -2.38 19.78 0.48
C SER A 195 -1.09 20.53 0.82
N LYS A 196 -0.53 21.27 -0.15
CA LYS A 196 0.71 22.03 0.04
C LYS A 196 0.57 23.06 1.16
N GLU A 197 -0.60 23.68 1.27
CA GLU A 197 -0.95 24.68 2.27
C GLU A 197 -0.93 24.11 3.70
N ASN A 198 -1.23 22.82 3.84
CA ASN A 198 -1.27 22.12 5.13
C ASN A 198 -0.01 21.27 5.38
N LYS A 199 0.93 21.20 4.43
CA LYS A 199 2.06 20.25 4.47
C LYS A 199 3.03 20.51 5.63
N ASP A 200 3.19 21.76 6.04
CA ASP A 200 4.09 22.17 7.13
C ASP A 200 3.52 21.86 8.52
N SER A 201 2.24 21.49 8.64
CA SER A 201 1.62 21.19 9.94
C SER A 201 1.80 19.73 10.37
N MET A 202 2.46 18.89 9.58
CA MET A 202 2.50 17.45 9.83
C MET A 202 3.90 16.96 10.19
N ASP A 203 4.09 16.64 11.47
CA ASP A 203 5.32 16.08 11.98
C ASP A 203 5.62 14.71 11.32
N PRO A 204 6.81 14.53 10.71
CA PRO A 204 7.19 13.25 10.08
C PRO A 204 7.28 12.07 11.04
N TYR A 205 7.28 12.30 12.36
CA TYR A 205 7.22 11.26 13.40
C TYR A 205 5.80 11.01 13.93
N VAL A 206 4.80 11.73 13.41
CA VAL A 206 3.37 11.46 13.65
C VAL A 206 2.79 10.68 12.47
N TYR A 207 3.05 11.11 11.24
CA TYR A 207 2.58 10.41 10.04
C TYR A 207 3.59 9.37 9.55
N LEU A 208 3.40 8.10 9.96
CA LEU A 208 4.37 7.02 9.81
C LEU A 208 3.84 5.77 9.08
N PRO A 209 3.10 5.88 7.95
CA PRO A 209 2.52 4.72 7.26
C PRO A 209 3.58 3.72 6.74
N PHE A 210 4.78 4.21 6.45
CA PHE A 210 5.92 3.40 6.00
C PHE A 210 7.06 3.37 7.03
N GLY A 211 6.82 3.89 8.23
CA GLY A 211 7.84 4.14 9.25
C GLY A 211 8.90 5.16 8.85
N ALA A 212 9.90 5.33 9.71
CA ALA A 212 10.99 6.29 9.54
C ALA A 212 12.36 5.70 9.89
N GLY A 213 13.41 6.37 9.39
CA GLY A 213 14.80 6.00 9.61
C GLY A 213 15.27 4.77 8.80
N PRO A 214 16.45 4.21 9.12
CA PRO A 214 17.10 3.15 8.32
C PRO A 214 16.37 1.80 8.26
N ARG A 215 15.28 1.64 9.03
CA ARG A 215 14.42 0.45 9.08
C ARG A 215 12.97 0.82 8.72
N ASN A 216 12.80 1.83 7.88
CA ASN A 216 11.51 2.10 7.23
C ASN A 216 11.24 1.07 6.11
N CYS A 217 10.07 1.19 5.47
CA CYS A 217 9.69 0.30 4.39
C CYS A 217 10.60 0.49 3.16
N ILE A 218 11.37 -0.55 2.83
CA ILE A 218 12.22 -0.59 1.63
C ILE A 218 11.39 -0.52 0.33
N GLY A 219 10.16 -1.04 0.37
CA GLY A 219 9.23 -1.08 -0.78
C GLY A 219 8.39 0.18 -0.96
N MET A 220 8.57 1.23 -0.15
CA MET A 220 7.70 2.42 -0.16
C MET A 220 7.52 3.04 -1.55
N ARG A 221 8.61 3.21 -2.30
CA ARG A 221 8.55 3.84 -3.64
C ARG A 221 7.86 2.93 -4.66
N PHE A 222 8.16 1.64 -4.60
CA PHE A 222 7.55 0.63 -5.45
C PHE A 222 6.03 0.53 -5.20
N ALA A 223 5.62 0.40 -3.94
CA ALA A 223 4.23 0.33 -3.54
C ALA A 223 3.44 1.56 -4.03
N ASN A 224 3.97 2.77 -3.80
CA ASN A 224 3.33 3.99 -4.29
C ASN A 224 3.18 3.99 -5.82
N ALA A 225 4.22 3.61 -6.57
CA ALA A 225 4.15 3.59 -8.02
C ALA A 225 3.08 2.62 -8.53
N MET A 226 3.08 1.36 -8.06
CA MET A 226 2.10 0.37 -8.51
C MET A 226 0.67 0.76 -8.10
N MET A 227 0.46 1.24 -6.87
CA MET A 227 -0.88 1.61 -6.41
C MET A 227 -1.43 2.79 -7.21
N LYS A 228 -0.60 3.81 -7.47
CA LYS A 228 -1.02 4.95 -8.30
C LYS A 228 -1.35 4.52 -9.73
N LEU A 229 -0.53 3.67 -10.33
CA LEU A 229 -0.80 3.12 -11.67
C LEU A 229 -2.15 2.38 -11.72
N ALA A 230 -2.43 1.53 -10.73
CA ALA A 230 -3.70 0.82 -10.65
C ALA A 230 -4.90 1.76 -10.56
N VAL A 231 -4.83 2.76 -9.68
CA VAL A 231 -5.91 3.72 -9.45
C VAL A 231 -6.20 4.53 -10.71
N VAL A 232 -5.16 5.04 -11.38
CA VAL A 232 -5.32 5.80 -12.63
C VAL A 232 -5.98 4.93 -13.71
N GLN A 233 -5.49 3.70 -13.92
CA GLN A 233 -6.05 2.80 -14.92
C GLN A 233 -7.52 2.43 -14.65
N ILE A 234 -7.88 2.24 -13.37
CA ILE A 234 -9.27 1.95 -12.99
C ILE A 234 -10.15 3.17 -13.23
N LEU A 235 -9.78 4.34 -12.71
CA LEU A 235 -10.61 5.53 -12.75
C LEU A 235 -10.69 6.19 -14.14
N GLN A 236 -9.74 5.90 -15.04
CA GLN A 236 -9.90 6.20 -16.48
C GLN A 236 -11.03 5.40 -17.14
N ASN A 237 -11.45 4.27 -16.56
CA ASN A 237 -12.33 3.31 -17.23
C ASN A 237 -13.62 2.98 -16.48
N PHE A 238 -13.64 3.17 -15.16
CA PHE A 238 -14.72 2.75 -14.29
C PHE A 238 -14.98 3.79 -13.21
N ASP A 239 -16.26 3.95 -12.87
CA ASP A 239 -16.69 4.56 -11.62
C ASP A 239 -16.83 3.46 -10.57
N LEU A 240 -16.42 3.76 -9.33
CA LEU A 240 -16.61 2.88 -8.20
C LEU A 240 -17.84 3.34 -7.41
N ALA A 241 -18.74 2.41 -7.10
CA ALA A 241 -19.93 2.68 -6.32
C ALA A 241 -20.16 1.54 -5.30
N THR A 242 -20.83 1.88 -4.20
CA THR A 242 -21.26 0.90 -3.20
C THR A 242 -22.44 0.07 -3.71
N CYS A 243 -22.59 -1.13 -3.17
CA CYS A 243 -23.77 -1.99 -3.36
C CYS A 243 -24.45 -2.29 -2.01
N ASP A 244 -25.61 -2.97 -2.03
CA ASP A 244 -26.39 -3.27 -0.83
C ASP A 244 -25.61 -4.13 0.18
N GLU A 245 -24.64 -4.92 -0.29
CA GLU A 245 -23.75 -5.74 0.54
C GLU A 245 -22.55 -4.97 1.11
N THR A 246 -22.37 -3.70 0.75
CA THR A 246 -21.24 -2.90 1.24
C THR A 246 -21.47 -2.52 2.70
N GLU A 247 -20.66 -3.09 3.60
CA GLU A 247 -20.66 -2.70 5.01
C GLU A 247 -20.06 -1.30 5.19
N VAL A 248 -20.84 -0.38 5.76
CA VAL A 248 -20.34 0.94 6.14
C VAL A 248 -19.48 0.79 7.39
N MET A 249 -18.17 0.97 7.24
CA MET A 249 -17.22 0.91 8.35
C MET A 249 -17.49 2.08 9.32
N SER A 250 -18.19 1.80 10.41
CA SER A 250 -18.33 2.69 11.57
C SER A 250 -17.07 2.58 12.42
N ILE A 251 -16.27 3.65 12.48
CA ILE A 251 -15.08 3.70 13.33
C ILE A 251 -15.45 3.76 14.83
N LYS A 252 -16.74 3.81 15.18
CA LYS A 252 -17.22 3.89 16.58
C LYS A 252 -17.21 2.55 17.32
N ASP A 253 -16.97 1.42 16.65
CA ASP A 253 -17.19 0.09 17.25
C ASP A 253 -15.91 -0.63 17.74
N SER A 254 -14.74 0.00 17.63
CA SER A 254 -13.51 -0.48 18.27
C SER A 254 -13.28 0.22 19.61
N GLY A 255 -14.03 -0.23 20.62
CA GLY A 255 -13.80 0.06 22.05
C GLY A 255 -12.71 -0.81 22.68
#